data_AF-A0A329MTH0-F1
#
_entry.id   AF-A0A329MTH0-F1
#
_cell.length_a   1.000
_cell.length_b   1.000
_cell.length_c   1.000
_cell.angle_alpha   90.00
_cell.angle_beta   90.00
_cell.angle_gamma   90.00
#
_symmetry.space_group_name_H-M   'P 1'
#
loop_
_entity.id
_entity.type
_entity.pdbx_description
1 polymer ?
#
loop_
_entity_poly.entity_id
_entity_poly.type
_entity_poly.pdbx_seq_one_letter_code
_entity_poly.pdbx_strand_id
1 'polypeptide(L)'
;MSYLIALDDGHEYNTPGKRTPKFENGSFMHEWEFNNRVKEILKEELIRCGFRIIDCNPDKKETSLAERVKIANNAGADFYLSIHANALNGTWGTHGGIETYAILKGGEGERIGRIIHKYLLQGTKLRDRGVKDGGWLYVVKNTKMPAVLVECAFMDNKYEAELLRSEAYRQECAVELAKALCEGFKITYKAKQTETVPSKSEVYAYGVYKNNVYVKGFNDYYQAVAHCKEINGSFIKDYNSGKTVYGKAPVPVHKVDVSKYPVLKKNSTGEYVKTLQTKLGGLSIDGSFGPLTDTAVRAFQKKNGLVVDGVVGPKTWDKLING
;
A
#
# COMPACT_ATOMS: atom_id res chain seq x y z
N MET A 1 1.42 -30.56 20.86
CA MET A 1 0.08 -30.01 21.18
C MET A 1 -0.22 -28.87 20.23
N SER A 2 -1.46 -28.72 19.76
CA SER A 2 -1.87 -27.66 18.82
C SER A 2 -2.58 -26.55 19.59
N TYR A 3 -2.02 -25.32 19.52
CA TYR A 3 -2.58 -24.13 20.18
C TYR A 3 -3.89 -23.69 19.51
N LEU A 4 -4.85 -23.29 20.32
CA LEU A 4 -6.12 -22.70 19.90
C LEU A 4 -6.03 -21.18 19.94
N ILE A 5 -6.13 -20.55 18.78
CA ILE A 5 -6.13 -19.08 18.65
C ILE A 5 -7.56 -18.60 18.47
N ALA A 6 -8.01 -17.72 19.37
CA ALA A 6 -9.23 -16.97 19.23
C ALA A 6 -9.00 -15.77 18.32
N LEU A 7 -9.67 -15.74 17.17
CA LEU A 7 -9.62 -14.63 16.24
C LEU A 7 -10.90 -13.80 16.34
N ASP A 8 -10.73 -12.50 16.36
CA ASP A 8 -11.79 -11.51 16.51
C ASP A 8 -11.64 -10.44 15.43
N ASP A 9 -12.52 -10.43 14.42
CA ASP A 9 -12.65 -9.32 13.49
C ASP A 9 -13.61 -8.29 14.09
N GLY A 10 -13.06 -7.17 14.57
CA GLY A 10 -13.86 -6.15 15.21
C GLY A 10 -14.98 -5.63 14.32
N HIS A 11 -16.12 -5.29 14.94
CA HIS A 11 -17.31 -4.73 14.28
C HIS A 11 -18.05 -5.71 13.34
N GLU A 12 -19.30 -5.38 12.99
CA GLU A 12 -20.09 -6.05 11.95
C GLU A 12 -20.84 -5.05 11.07
N TYR A 13 -21.54 -5.57 10.05
CA TYR A 13 -22.32 -4.81 9.06
C TYR A 13 -23.22 -3.71 9.66
N ASN A 14 -23.91 -4.00 10.77
CA ASN A 14 -24.85 -3.07 11.41
C ASN A 14 -24.24 -2.21 12.52
N THR A 15 -22.99 -2.47 12.93
CA THR A 15 -22.39 -1.67 14.00
C THR A 15 -22.02 -0.28 13.48
N PRO A 16 -22.21 0.79 14.28
CA PRO A 16 -21.79 2.14 13.91
C PRO A 16 -20.28 2.35 13.70
N GLY A 17 -19.48 1.27 13.65
CA GLY A 17 -18.02 1.23 13.60
C GLY A 17 -17.38 2.15 12.56
N LYS A 18 -16.04 2.22 12.60
CA LYS A 18 -15.33 3.22 11.80
C LYS A 18 -15.57 3.00 10.30
N ARG A 19 -15.48 4.08 9.56
CA ARG A 19 -15.71 4.12 8.11
C ARG A 19 -14.80 5.16 7.51
N THR A 20 -14.38 4.92 6.27
CA THR A 20 -13.65 5.95 5.54
C THR A 20 -14.59 7.15 5.33
N PRO A 21 -14.06 8.39 5.31
CA PRO A 21 -14.75 9.46 4.61
C PRO A 21 -15.01 9.04 3.15
N LYS A 22 -15.90 9.76 2.44
CA LYS A 22 -16.19 9.44 1.04
C LYS A 22 -14.97 9.71 0.16
N PHE A 23 -14.65 8.77 -0.72
CA PHE A 23 -13.69 8.95 -1.81
C PHE A 23 -14.29 9.88 -2.88
N GLU A 24 -13.46 10.34 -3.81
CA GLU A 24 -13.87 11.27 -4.89
C GLU A 24 -15.02 10.72 -5.76
N ASN A 25 -15.08 9.40 -5.93
CA ASN A 25 -16.16 8.72 -6.66
C ASN A 25 -17.43 8.48 -5.82
N GLY A 26 -17.51 9.03 -4.61
CA GLY A 26 -18.64 8.88 -3.70
C GLY A 26 -18.70 7.55 -2.93
N SER A 27 -17.83 6.58 -3.24
CA SER A 27 -17.73 5.34 -2.48
C SER A 27 -17.13 5.58 -1.09
N PHE A 28 -17.30 4.61 -0.20
CA PHE A 28 -16.68 4.56 1.13
C PHE A 28 -16.54 3.09 1.54
N MET A 29 -15.83 2.83 2.64
CA MET A 29 -15.64 1.48 3.17
C MET A 29 -15.88 1.45 4.68
N HIS A 30 -16.51 0.38 5.15
CA HIS A 30 -16.65 0.08 6.57
C HIS A 30 -15.44 -0.68 7.10
N GLU A 31 -15.10 -0.47 8.38
CA GLU A 31 -13.95 -1.14 9.03
C GLU A 31 -14.05 -2.67 9.00
N TRP A 32 -15.26 -3.21 9.23
CA TRP A 32 -15.50 -4.66 9.25
C TRP A 32 -15.11 -5.34 7.93
N GLU A 33 -15.16 -4.64 6.79
CA GLU A 33 -14.78 -5.19 5.49
C GLU A 33 -13.28 -5.52 5.44
N PHE A 34 -12.43 -4.73 6.12
CA PHE A 34 -11.01 -5.03 6.29
C PHE A 34 -10.83 -6.14 7.31
N ASN A 35 -11.38 -5.94 8.51
CA ASN A 35 -11.16 -6.82 9.67
C ASN A 35 -11.50 -8.28 9.35
N ASN A 36 -12.69 -8.50 8.78
CA ASN A 36 -13.18 -9.83 8.42
C ASN A 36 -12.29 -10.47 7.35
N ARG A 37 -11.94 -9.72 6.30
CA ARG A 37 -11.13 -10.28 5.22
C ARG A 37 -9.74 -10.68 5.69
N VAL A 38 -9.10 -9.87 6.55
CA VAL A 38 -7.81 -10.22 7.16
C VAL A 38 -7.95 -11.46 8.06
N LYS A 39 -9.00 -11.54 8.87
CA LYS A 39 -9.29 -12.71 9.72
C LYS A 39 -9.39 -14.00 8.91
N GLU A 40 -10.16 -14.01 7.82
CA GLU A 40 -10.36 -15.22 7.02
C GLU A 40 -9.05 -15.69 6.37
N ILE A 41 -8.24 -14.78 5.85
CA ILE A 41 -6.92 -15.13 5.31
C ILE A 41 -6.01 -15.64 6.43
N LEU A 42 -5.98 -14.96 7.58
CA LEU A 42 -5.16 -15.34 8.73
C LEU A 42 -5.53 -16.74 9.24
N LYS A 43 -6.82 -17.08 9.27
CA LYS A 43 -7.33 -18.39 9.65
C LYS A 43 -6.74 -19.49 8.75
N GLU A 44 -6.73 -19.29 7.43
CA GLU A 44 -6.09 -20.24 6.49
C GLU A 44 -4.59 -20.38 6.76
N GLU A 45 -3.88 -19.26 6.95
CA GLU A 45 -2.44 -19.23 7.23
C GLU A 45 -2.07 -19.96 8.52
N LEU A 46 -2.84 -19.75 9.59
CA LEU A 46 -2.62 -20.38 10.89
C LEU A 46 -2.97 -21.87 10.88
N ILE A 47 -4.10 -22.28 10.26
CA ILE A 47 -4.45 -23.69 10.10
C ILE A 47 -3.33 -24.43 9.36
N ARG A 48 -2.78 -23.82 8.31
CA ARG A 48 -1.66 -24.36 7.54
C ARG A 48 -0.40 -24.53 8.38
N CYS A 49 -0.19 -23.66 9.37
CA CYS A 49 0.91 -23.77 10.34
C CYS A 49 0.63 -24.72 11.51
N GLY A 50 -0.57 -25.32 11.59
CA GLY A 50 -0.93 -26.34 12.59
C GLY A 50 -1.64 -25.79 13.84
N PHE A 51 -2.11 -24.54 13.81
CA PHE A 51 -2.97 -23.97 14.85
C PHE A 51 -4.43 -24.43 14.68
N ARG A 52 -5.17 -24.49 15.78
CA ARG A 52 -6.63 -24.53 15.78
C ARG A 52 -7.16 -23.11 15.91
N ILE A 53 -8.33 -22.84 15.34
CA ILE A 53 -8.95 -21.51 15.33
C ILE A 53 -10.34 -21.59 15.95
N ILE A 54 -10.67 -20.62 16.81
CA ILE A 54 -12.03 -20.30 17.21
C ILE A 54 -12.35 -18.89 16.73
N ASP A 55 -13.39 -18.77 15.91
CA ASP A 55 -13.89 -17.48 15.44
C ASP A 55 -14.81 -16.88 16.50
N CYS A 56 -14.45 -15.71 17.02
CA CYS A 56 -15.22 -15.03 18.06
C CYS A 56 -16.37 -14.19 17.50
N ASN A 57 -16.48 -14.09 16.17
CA ASN A 57 -17.54 -13.37 15.47
C ASN A 57 -17.92 -14.08 14.15
N PRO A 58 -18.53 -15.28 14.22
CA PRO A 58 -18.71 -16.17 13.07
C PRO A 58 -19.88 -15.84 12.12
N ASP A 59 -20.92 -15.15 12.60
CA ASP A 59 -22.24 -15.20 11.94
C ASP A 59 -22.69 -13.92 11.24
N LYS A 60 -21.82 -12.90 11.12
CA LYS A 60 -22.15 -11.56 10.56
C LYS A 60 -23.37 -10.86 11.22
N LYS A 61 -23.89 -11.43 12.31
CA LYS A 61 -24.86 -10.82 13.22
C LYS A 61 -24.09 -10.06 14.29
N GLU A 62 -24.71 -9.04 14.85
CA GLU A 62 -24.10 -8.20 15.88
C GLU A 62 -23.71 -9.04 17.10
N THR A 63 -22.41 -9.32 17.24
CA THR A 63 -21.79 -10.07 18.33
C THR A 63 -21.19 -9.06 19.30
N SER A 64 -21.84 -8.89 20.44
CA SER A 64 -21.35 -7.97 21.47
C SER A 64 -19.92 -8.31 21.93
N LEU A 65 -19.19 -7.31 22.43
CA LEU A 65 -17.86 -7.51 23.02
C LEU A 65 -17.87 -8.58 24.14
N ALA A 66 -18.95 -8.65 24.92
CA ALA A 66 -19.14 -9.65 25.96
C ALA A 66 -19.26 -11.08 25.39
N GLU A 67 -19.99 -11.25 24.30
CA GLU A 67 -20.14 -12.57 23.66
C GLU A 67 -18.84 -13.01 22.99
N ARG A 68 -18.12 -12.10 22.31
CA ARG A 68 -16.78 -12.37 21.73
C ARG A 68 -15.80 -12.92 22.79
N VAL A 69 -15.75 -12.26 23.94
CA VAL A 69 -14.91 -12.68 25.08
C VAL A 69 -15.38 -14.01 25.65
N LYS A 70 -16.69 -14.21 25.80
CA LYS A 70 -17.28 -15.44 26.31
C LYS A 70 -16.97 -16.64 25.41
N ILE A 71 -17.03 -16.47 24.09
CA ILE A 71 -16.66 -17.51 23.12
C ILE A 71 -15.19 -17.94 23.34
N ALA A 72 -14.25 -16.99 23.35
CA ALA A 72 -12.84 -17.29 23.58
C ALA A 72 -12.58 -17.97 24.93
N ASN A 73 -13.20 -17.46 25.99
CA ASN A 73 -13.04 -17.97 27.36
C ASN A 73 -13.62 -19.38 27.53
N ASN A 74 -14.79 -19.66 26.95
CA ASN A 74 -15.43 -20.97 27.02
C ASN A 74 -14.68 -22.01 26.20
N ALA A 75 -14.08 -21.60 25.08
CA ALA A 75 -13.26 -22.47 24.24
C ALA A 75 -11.90 -22.83 24.88
N GLY A 76 -11.49 -22.10 25.94
CA GLY A 76 -10.18 -22.27 26.54
C GLY A 76 -9.05 -21.95 25.56
N ALA A 77 -9.20 -20.89 24.75
CA ALA A 77 -8.18 -20.50 23.79
C ALA A 77 -6.85 -20.14 24.47
N ASP A 78 -5.74 -20.43 23.79
CA ASP A 78 -4.38 -20.15 24.26
C ASP A 78 -3.96 -18.69 24.01
N PHE A 79 -4.62 -18.02 23.06
CA PHE A 79 -4.37 -16.62 22.70
C PHE A 79 -5.60 -15.97 22.10
N TYR A 80 -5.74 -14.66 22.30
CA TYR A 80 -6.79 -13.85 21.68
C TYR A 80 -6.17 -12.75 20.82
N LEU A 81 -6.56 -12.68 19.55
CA LEU A 81 -6.13 -11.65 18.61
C LEU A 81 -7.34 -10.95 17.99
N SER A 82 -7.46 -9.66 18.27
CA SER A 82 -8.46 -8.77 17.70
C SER A 82 -7.86 -7.89 16.60
N ILE A 83 -8.50 -7.87 15.43
CA ILE A 83 -8.05 -7.18 14.22
C ILE A 83 -8.96 -5.99 13.95
N HIS A 84 -8.35 -4.81 13.84
CA HIS A 84 -9.02 -3.53 13.61
C HIS A 84 -8.29 -2.65 12.60
N ALA A 85 -8.96 -1.59 12.16
CA ALA A 85 -8.36 -0.43 11.52
C ALA A 85 -8.82 0.86 12.21
N ASN A 86 -7.91 1.80 12.43
CA ASN A 86 -8.13 2.95 13.28
C ASN A 86 -8.85 4.07 12.52
N ALA A 87 -9.33 5.06 13.25
CA ALA A 87 -9.79 6.33 12.72
C ALA A 87 -9.68 7.36 13.85
N LEU A 88 -9.32 8.59 13.53
CA LEU A 88 -9.25 9.66 14.52
C LEU A 88 -10.58 10.40 14.67
N ASN A 89 -11.11 10.92 13.57
CA ASN A 89 -12.28 11.81 13.61
C ASN A 89 -13.23 11.62 12.41
N GLY A 90 -12.94 10.69 11.50
CA GLY A 90 -13.78 10.41 10.34
C GLY A 90 -13.71 11.50 9.26
N THR A 91 -12.65 12.31 9.25
CA THR A 91 -12.33 13.28 8.19
C THR A 91 -10.93 13.01 7.63
N TRP A 92 -10.73 13.24 6.33
CA TRP A 92 -9.44 12.97 5.70
C TRP A 92 -8.30 13.74 6.38
N GLY A 93 -7.33 13.01 6.92
CA GLY A 93 -6.18 13.55 7.65
C GLY A 93 -4.84 12.95 7.25
N THR A 94 -3.78 13.41 7.91
CA THR A 94 -2.39 12.95 7.72
C THR A 94 -1.90 12.01 8.83
N HIS A 95 -2.71 11.75 9.85
CA HIS A 95 -2.45 10.70 10.83
C HIS A 95 -2.46 9.33 10.15
N GLY A 96 -1.72 8.37 10.66
CA GLY A 96 -1.58 7.07 10.01
C GLY A 96 -0.52 6.23 10.69
N GLY A 97 -0.57 4.92 10.46
CA GLY A 97 0.38 3.94 11.00
C GLY A 97 -0.24 2.76 11.71
N ILE A 98 0.61 1.88 12.23
CA ILE A 98 0.24 0.69 12.98
C ILE A 98 0.23 0.98 14.48
N GLU A 99 -0.81 0.56 15.19
CA GLU A 99 -0.83 0.51 16.65
C GLU A 99 -1.11 -0.91 17.12
N THR A 100 -0.57 -1.29 18.27
CA THR A 100 -0.85 -2.59 18.89
C THR A 100 -1.11 -2.39 20.37
N TYR A 101 -2.17 -3.00 20.88
CA TYR A 101 -2.65 -2.86 22.25
C TYR A 101 -2.60 -4.20 22.98
N ALA A 102 -1.99 -4.21 24.16
CA ALA A 102 -1.91 -5.35 25.07
C ALA A 102 -1.86 -4.84 26.52
N ILE A 103 -2.05 -5.70 27.52
CA ILE A 103 -1.74 -5.32 28.91
C ILE A 103 -0.21 -5.26 29.05
N LEU A 104 0.35 -4.07 29.33
CA LEU A 104 1.81 -3.86 29.41
C LEU A 104 2.33 -3.99 30.84
N LYS A 105 2.15 -5.18 31.42
CA LYS A 105 2.62 -5.54 32.76
C LYS A 105 3.56 -6.75 32.72
N GLY A 106 4.14 -7.05 31.56
CA GLY A 106 4.84 -8.30 31.26
C GLY A 106 3.91 -9.44 30.85
N GLY A 107 4.49 -10.62 30.66
CA GLY A 107 3.77 -11.83 30.26
C GLY A 107 3.58 -11.98 28.74
N GLU A 108 2.87 -13.03 28.36
CA GLU A 108 2.79 -13.50 26.97
C GLU A 108 2.02 -12.53 26.06
N GLY A 109 1.05 -11.78 26.59
CA GLY A 109 0.25 -10.83 25.81
C GLY A 109 1.11 -9.67 25.32
N GLU A 110 1.90 -9.08 26.24
CA GLU A 110 2.87 -8.05 25.88
C GLU A 110 3.98 -8.59 24.97
N ARG A 111 4.56 -9.77 25.29
CA ARG A 111 5.65 -10.36 24.50
C ARG A 111 5.21 -10.62 23.06
N ILE A 112 4.08 -11.29 22.86
CA ILE A 112 3.55 -11.61 21.53
C ILE A 112 3.04 -10.34 20.84
N GLY A 113 2.44 -9.38 21.57
CA GLY A 113 2.05 -8.08 21.03
C GLY A 113 3.22 -7.31 20.41
N ARG A 114 4.40 -7.33 21.05
CA ARG A 114 5.63 -6.72 20.49
C ARG A 114 6.13 -7.45 19.25
N ILE A 115 6.02 -8.78 19.20
CA ILE A 115 6.37 -9.57 18.02
C ILE A 115 5.41 -9.23 16.87
N ILE A 116 4.10 -9.24 17.12
CA ILE A 116 3.06 -8.84 16.15
C ILE A 116 3.35 -7.46 15.57
N HIS A 117 3.63 -6.49 16.42
CA HIS A 117 3.90 -5.12 15.98
C HIS A 117 5.12 -5.07 15.05
N LYS A 118 6.21 -5.75 15.40
CA LYS A 118 7.43 -5.84 14.58
C LYS A 118 7.15 -6.39 13.18
N TYR A 119 6.42 -7.51 13.07
CA TYR A 119 6.10 -8.11 11.77
C TYR A 119 5.18 -7.21 10.94
N LEU A 120 4.13 -6.63 11.55
CA LEU A 120 3.26 -5.69 10.85
C LEU A 120 4.04 -4.50 10.29
N LEU A 121 4.97 -3.90 11.05
CA LEU A 121 5.84 -2.83 10.54
C LEU A 121 6.75 -3.32 9.41
N GLN A 122 7.26 -4.54 9.52
CA GLN A 122 8.14 -5.13 8.52
C GLN A 122 7.42 -5.35 7.18
N GLY A 123 6.21 -5.93 7.18
CA GLY A 123 5.48 -6.19 5.94
C GLY A 123 4.79 -4.94 5.38
N THR A 124 4.10 -4.17 6.23
CA THR A 124 3.27 -3.04 5.76
C THR A 124 4.07 -1.78 5.44
N LYS A 125 5.26 -1.61 6.05
CA LYS A 125 6.09 -0.39 5.98
C LYS A 125 5.37 0.89 6.39
N LEU A 126 4.24 0.78 7.09
CA LEU A 126 3.53 1.94 7.61
C LEU A 126 4.26 2.53 8.83
N ARG A 127 3.87 3.77 9.16
CA ARG A 127 4.45 4.50 10.29
C ARG A 127 4.29 3.71 11.59
N ASP A 128 5.37 3.63 12.36
CA ASP A 128 5.36 3.09 13.71
C ASP A 128 4.67 4.07 14.68
N ARG A 129 3.62 3.59 15.36
CA ARG A 129 2.92 4.30 16.44
C ARG A 129 2.96 3.54 17.77
N GLY A 130 3.72 2.45 17.82
CA GLY A 130 4.10 1.72 19.01
C GLY A 130 3.08 0.70 19.51
N VAL A 131 3.58 -0.10 20.46
CA VAL A 131 2.79 -0.97 21.33
C VAL A 131 2.36 -0.17 22.56
N LYS A 132 1.07 -0.21 22.90
CA LYS A 132 0.45 0.61 23.93
C LYS A 132 -0.31 -0.23 24.94
N ASP A 133 -0.52 0.31 26.14
CA ASP A 133 -1.37 -0.34 27.13
C ASP A 133 -2.83 -0.28 26.69
N GLY A 134 -3.41 -1.48 26.55
CA GLY A 134 -4.79 -1.73 26.15
C GLY A 134 -5.64 -2.29 27.29
N GLY A 135 -5.21 -2.22 28.56
CA GLY A 135 -5.93 -2.83 29.68
C GLY A 135 -7.33 -2.25 29.95
N TRP A 136 -7.68 -1.16 29.27
CA TRP A 136 -9.01 -0.54 29.26
C TRP A 136 -9.91 -1.03 28.12
N LEU A 137 -9.35 -1.65 27.07
CA LEU A 137 -10.12 -2.25 25.98
C LEU A 137 -10.84 -3.49 26.48
N TYR A 138 -12.15 -3.57 26.26
CA TYR A 138 -12.99 -4.61 26.85
C TYR A 138 -12.49 -6.02 26.54
N VAL A 139 -12.17 -6.32 25.27
CA VAL A 139 -11.74 -7.65 24.86
C VAL A 139 -10.37 -8.01 25.45
N VAL A 140 -9.41 -7.08 25.44
CA VAL A 140 -8.08 -7.27 26.03
C VAL A 140 -8.15 -7.48 27.54
N LYS A 141 -9.07 -6.80 28.21
CA LYS A 141 -9.23 -6.85 29.67
C LYS A 141 -9.93 -8.11 30.17
N ASN A 142 -10.96 -8.59 29.45
CA ASN A 142 -11.90 -9.60 29.98
C ASN A 142 -11.66 -11.02 29.44
N THR A 143 -10.73 -11.20 28.50
CA THR A 143 -10.23 -12.53 28.13
C THR A 143 -9.36 -13.14 29.22
N LYS A 144 -9.48 -14.46 29.43
CA LYS A 144 -8.70 -15.23 30.41
C LYS A 144 -7.30 -15.59 29.92
N MET A 145 -7.12 -15.62 28.60
CA MET A 145 -5.85 -15.89 27.93
C MET A 145 -5.15 -14.57 27.55
N PRO A 146 -3.84 -14.60 27.22
CA PRO A 146 -3.14 -13.45 26.68
C PRO A 146 -3.85 -12.89 25.44
N ALA A 147 -4.02 -11.57 25.41
CA ALA A 147 -4.79 -10.88 24.38
C ALA A 147 -4.05 -9.69 23.78
N VAL A 148 -4.21 -9.53 22.47
CA VAL A 148 -3.70 -8.41 21.68
C VAL A 148 -4.80 -7.89 20.77
N LEU A 149 -4.89 -6.56 20.65
CA LEU A 149 -5.67 -5.89 19.62
C LEU A 149 -4.72 -5.12 18.70
N VAL A 150 -4.88 -5.25 17.39
CA VAL A 150 -4.08 -4.52 16.40
C VAL A 150 -4.94 -3.54 15.64
N GLU A 151 -4.41 -2.34 15.42
CA GLU A 151 -4.94 -1.34 14.49
C GLU A 151 -4.00 -1.27 13.29
N CYS A 152 -4.41 -1.88 12.18
CA CYS A 152 -3.53 -2.18 11.05
C CYS A 152 -3.34 -1.04 10.04
N ALA A 153 -4.10 0.05 10.14
CA ALA A 153 -3.94 1.31 9.39
C ALA A 153 -5.02 2.30 9.86
N PHE A 154 -5.15 3.48 9.24
CA PHE A 154 -6.19 4.47 9.51
C PHE A 154 -7.20 4.62 8.35
N MET A 155 -8.48 4.41 8.64
CA MET A 155 -9.62 4.56 7.73
C MET A 155 -9.78 5.99 7.20
N ASP A 156 -9.38 6.99 7.98
CA ASP A 156 -9.49 8.41 7.65
C ASP A 156 -8.15 9.04 7.22
N ASN A 157 -7.17 8.21 6.86
CA ASN A 157 -6.02 8.61 6.05
C ASN A 157 -6.26 8.16 4.61
N LYS A 158 -6.26 9.07 3.64
CA LYS A 158 -6.61 8.73 2.24
C LYS A 158 -5.71 7.64 1.64
N TYR A 159 -4.40 7.67 1.93
CA TYR A 159 -3.47 6.66 1.43
C TYR A 159 -3.69 5.30 2.09
N GLU A 160 -3.83 5.26 3.42
CA GLU A 160 -4.06 4.01 4.14
C GLU A 160 -5.45 3.43 3.90
N ALA A 161 -6.46 4.26 3.65
CA ALA A 161 -7.79 3.82 3.25
C ALA A 161 -7.78 3.07 1.91
N GLU A 162 -6.96 3.51 0.94
CA GLU A 162 -6.75 2.77 -0.31
C GLU A 162 -6.01 1.43 -0.05
N LEU A 163 -5.07 1.40 0.89
CA LEU A 163 -4.43 0.15 1.32
C LEU A 163 -5.44 -0.81 1.98
N LEU A 164 -6.28 -0.33 2.89
CA LEU A 164 -7.29 -1.14 3.57
C LEU A 164 -8.31 -1.76 2.61
N ARG A 165 -8.58 -1.12 1.45
CA ARG A 165 -9.41 -1.68 0.36
C ARG A 165 -8.68 -2.74 -0.47
N SER A 166 -7.36 -2.77 -0.44
CA SER A 166 -6.54 -3.66 -1.25
C SER A 166 -6.46 -5.07 -0.66
N GLU A 167 -6.82 -6.07 -1.47
CA GLU A 167 -6.65 -7.48 -1.11
C GLU A 167 -5.18 -7.84 -0.82
N ALA A 168 -4.22 -7.24 -1.53
CA ALA A 168 -2.80 -7.49 -1.27
C ALA A 168 -2.38 -7.00 0.12
N TYR A 169 -2.86 -5.84 0.55
CA TYR A 169 -2.57 -5.31 1.89
C TYR A 169 -3.22 -6.17 2.97
N ARG A 170 -4.47 -6.60 2.77
CA ARG A 170 -5.18 -7.52 3.67
C ARG A 170 -4.43 -8.86 3.81
N GLN A 171 -3.93 -9.40 2.69
CA GLN A 171 -3.10 -10.60 2.66
C GLN A 171 -1.77 -10.39 3.40
N GLU A 172 -1.08 -9.27 3.17
CA GLU A 172 0.17 -8.95 3.84
C GLU A 172 -0.02 -8.86 5.36
N CYS A 173 -1.04 -8.12 5.82
CA CYS A 173 -1.39 -8.08 7.25
C CYS A 173 -1.63 -9.47 7.81
N ALA A 174 -2.42 -10.31 7.15
CA ALA A 174 -2.70 -11.67 7.60
C ALA A 174 -1.44 -12.56 7.65
N VAL A 175 -0.56 -12.46 6.66
CA VAL A 175 0.70 -13.22 6.61
C VAL A 175 1.66 -12.78 7.73
N GLU A 176 1.80 -11.47 7.95
CA GLU A 176 2.64 -10.93 9.02
C GLU A 176 2.10 -11.30 10.41
N LEU A 177 0.77 -11.27 10.60
CA LEU A 177 0.12 -11.76 11.83
C LEU A 177 0.38 -13.27 12.02
N ALA A 178 0.30 -14.07 10.97
CA ALA A 178 0.57 -15.51 11.04
C ALA A 178 2.04 -15.81 11.39
N LYS A 179 3.00 -15.12 10.75
CA LYS A 179 4.43 -15.22 11.06
C LYS A 179 4.71 -14.81 12.51
N ALA A 180 4.11 -13.72 12.97
CA ALA A 180 4.27 -13.25 14.34
C ALA A 180 3.74 -14.25 15.36
N LEU A 181 2.56 -14.84 15.14
CA LEU A 181 2.02 -15.88 16.01
C LEU A 181 2.86 -17.15 15.96
N CYS A 182 3.36 -17.55 14.79
CA CYS A 182 4.32 -18.64 14.66
C CYS A 182 5.58 -18.39 15.52
N GLU A 183 6.21 -17.21 15.41
CA GLU A 183 7.35 -16.85 16.27
C GLU A 183 6.96 -16.81 17.76
N GLY A 184 5.83 -16.19 18.08
CA GLY A 184 5.28 -16.08 19.43
C GLY A 184 5.13 -17.44 20.11
N PHE A 185 4.59 -18.43 19.40
CA PHE A 185 4.35 -19.79 19.89
C PHE A 185 5.49 -20.77 19.57
N LYS A 186 6.62 -20.30 19.02
CA LYS A 186 7.77 -21.12 18.61
C LYS A 186 7.38 -22.23 17.61
N ILE A 187 6.44 -21.94 16.74
CA ILE A 187 6.01 -22.77 15.62
C ILE A 187 6.72 -22.29 14.35
N THR A 188 7.17 -23.22 13.50
CA THR A 188 7.72 -22.85 12.20
C THR A 188 6.59 -22.39 11.27
N TYR A 189 6.64 -21.14 10.81
CA TYR A 189 5.74 -20.66 9.77
C TYR A 189 5.96 -21.46 8.49
N LYS A 190 4.90 -22.08 7.97
CA LYS A 190 4.93 -22.74 6.67
C LYS A 190 4.50 -21.68 5.65
N ALA A 191 5.24 -21.48 4.57
CA ALA A 191 4.79 -20.60 3.48
C ALA A 191 3.84 -21.35 2.52
N LYS A 192 2.85 -20.66 1.93
CA LYS A 192 1.94 -21.29 0.97
C LYS A 192 2.77 -21.67 -0.25
N GLN A 193 2.71 -22.94 -0.67
CA GLN A 193 3.41 -23.36 -1.88
C GLN A 193 2.76 -22.66 -3.07
N THR A 194 3.54 -21.90 -3.83
CA THR A 194 3.11 -21.32 -5.09
C THR A 194 3.00 -22.44 -6.12
N GLU A 195 1.78 -22.75 -6.55
CA GLU A 195 1.57 -23.59 -7.73
C GLU A 195 2.28 -22.95 -8.95
N THR A 196 2.95 -23.76 -9.76
CA THR A 196 3.57 -23.32 -11.01
C THR A 196 2.49 -22.95 -12.03
N VAL A 197 2.34 -21.66 -12.37
CA VAL A 197 1.26 -21.17 -13.26
C VAL A 197 1.68 -21.12 -14.75
N PRO A 198 0.85 -21.61 -15.70
CA PRO A 198 1.05 -21.53 -17.16
C PRO A 198 0.82 -20.12 -17.77
N SER A 199 1.03 -20.01 -19.09
CA SER A 199 0.93 -18.84 -20.01
C SER A 199 -0.04 -17.68 -19.61
N LYS A 200 0.44 -16.43 -19.75
CA LYS A 200 0.15 -15.27 -18.86
C LYS A 200 -0.83 -14.16 -19.33
N SER A 201 -1.52 -14.24 -20.47
CA SER A 201 -2.32 -13.10 -20.99
C SER A 201 -3.84 -13.16 -20.81
N GLU A 202 -4.44 -14.27 -20.37
CA GLU A 202 -5.90 -14.41 -20.33
C GLU A 202 -6.55 -14.13 -18.96
N VAL A 203 -5.76 -14.04 -17.88
CA VAL A 203 -6.29 -14.08 -16.49
C VAL A 203 -6.03 -12.78 -15.70
N TYR A 204 -5.13 -11.91 -16.17
CA TYR A 204 -4.69 -10.72 -15.44
C TYR A 204 -4.77 -9.44 -16.28
N ALA A 205 -5.29 -8.36 -15.69
CA ALA A 205 -5.30 -7.03 -16.32
C ALA A 205 -3.91 -6.36 -16.34
N TYR A 206 -3.04 -6.66 -15.38
CA TYR A 206 -1.72 -6.06 -15.22
C TYR A 206 -0.64 -7.12 -14.95
N GLY A 207 0.59 -6.87 -15.40
CA GLY A 207 1.77 -7.69 -15.15
C GLY A 207 2.95 -6.85 -14.67
N VAL A 208 3.57 -7.24 -13.56
CA VAL A 208 4.82 -6.65 -13.04
C VAL A 208 6.01 -7.39 -13.64
N TYR A 209 7.01 -6.64 -14.09
CA TYR A 209 8.21 -7.13 -14.76
C TYR A 209 9.47 -6.51 -14.13
N LYS A 210 10.56 -7.27 -14.05
CA LYS A 210 11.89 -6.80 -13.63
C LYS A 210 12.91 -7.20 -14.67
N ASN A 211 13.71 -6.28 -15.18
CA ASN A 211 14.69 -6.56 -16.25
C ASN A 211 14.07 -7.30 -17.45
N ASN A 212 12.86 -6.91 -17.86
CA ASN A 212 12.04 -7.57 -18.91
C ASN A 212 11.61 -9.02 -18.62
N VAL A 213 11.85 -9.54 -17.42
CA VAL A 213 11.35 -10.84 -16.97
C VAL A 213 10.05 -10.64 -16.21
N TYR A 214 9.00 -11.39 -16.55
CA TYR A 214 7.74 -11.33 -15.82
C TYR A 214 7.95 -11.80 -14.38
N VAL A 215 7.42 -11.04 -13.44
CA VAL A 215 7.38 -11.37 -12.02
C VAL A 215 6.02 -11.93 -11.63
N LYS A 216 4.96 -11.12 -11.74
CA LYS A 216 3.62 -11.47 -11.21
C LYS A 216 2.49 -10.67 -11.89
N GLY A 217 1.31 -11.27 -11.99
CA GLY A 217 0.11 -10.67 -12.57
C GLY A 217 -0.88 -10.20 -11.51
N PHE A 218 -1.64 -9.15 -11.83
CA PHE A 218 -2.63 -8.52 -10.95
C PHE A 218 -3.86 -8.14 -11.75
N ASN A 219 -5.03 -8.25 -11.14
CA ASN A 219 -6.28 -7.70 -11.71
C ASN A 219 -6.56 -6.28 -11.25
N ASP A 220 -5.80 -5.80 -10.26
CA ASP A 220 -5.91 -4.45 -9.71
C ASP A 220 -4.59 -3.68 -9.91
N TYR A 221 -4.73 -2.43 -10.37
CA TYR A 221 -3.60 -1.57 -10.71
C TYR A 221 -2.79 -1.19 -9.46
N TYR A 222 -3.44 -0.92 -8.32
CA TYR A 222 -2.75 -0.45 -7.11
C TYR A 222 -1.97 -1.57 -6.42
N GLN A 223 -2.42 -2.83 -6.52
CA GLN A 223 -1.65 -4.00 -6.10
C GLN A 223 -0.40 -4.20 -6.94
N ALA A 224 -0.56 -4.04 -8.26
CA ALA A 224 0.56 -4.09 -9.17
C ALA A 224 1.57 -2.99 -8.78
N VAL A 225 1.10 -1.77 -8.50
CA VAL A 225 1.89 -0.59 -8.09
C VAL A 225 2.64 -0.84 -6.79
N ALA A 226 1.96 -1.33 -5.76
CA ALA A 226 2.57 -1.65 -4.47
C ALA A 226 3.68 -2.70 -4.65
N HIS A 227 3.42 -3.76 -5.40
CA HIS A 227 4.40 -4.80 -5.67
C HIS A 227 5.59 -4.31 -6.50
N CYS A 228 5.33 -3.41 -7.45
CA CYS A 228 6.38 -2.79 -8.25
C CYS A 228 7.27 -1.86 -7.41
N LYS A 229 6.75 -1.19 -6.37
CA LYS A 229 7.55 -0.39 -5.42
C LYS A 229 8.50 -1.24 -4.58
N GLU A 230 8.09 -2.46 -4.23
CA GLU A 230 8.89 -3.41 -3.45
C GLU A 230 10.07 -3.97 -4.24
N ILE A 231 9.93 -4.03 -5.57
CA ILE A 231 10.91 -4.62 -6.47
C ILE A 231 11.64 -3.51 -7.22
N ASN A 232 12.77 -3.07 -6.67
CA ASN A 232 13.59 -2.03 -7.28
C ASN A 232 13.97 -2.38 -8.75
N GLY A 233 13.72 -1.45 -9.67
CA GLY A 233 13.93 -1.65 -11.11
C GLY A 233 12.83 -2.42 -11.84
N SER A 234 11.67 -2.63 -11.22
CA SER A 234 10.50 -3.23 -11.88
C SER A 234 9.58 -2.18 -12.53
N PHE A 235 8.72 -2.63 -13.44
CA PHE A 235 7.68 -1.84 -14.11
C PHE A 235 6.42 -2.69 -14.33
N ILE A 236 5.31 -2.04 -14.65
CA ILE A 236 4.00 -2.68 -14.84
C ILE A 236 3.52 -2.49 -16.26
N LYS A 237 3.15 -3.60 -16.90
CA LYS A 237 2.44 -3.63 -18.18
C LYS A 237 0.94 -3.84 -17.91
N ASP A 238 0.10 -3.01 -18.51
CA ASP A 238 -1.33 -3.24 -18.62
C ASP A 238 -1.59 -4.05 -19.88
N TYR A 239 -2.21 -5.22 -19.73
CA TYR A 239 -2.48 -6.13 -20.85
C TYR A 239 -3.72 -5.72 -21.65
N ASN A 240 -4.63 -4.96 -21.07
CA ASN A 240 -5.81 -4.45 -21.78
C ASN A 240 -5.44 -3.31 -22.73
N SER A 241 -4.55 -2.40 -22.29
CA SER A 241 -4.10 -1.27 -23.12
C SER A 241 -2.77 -1.50 -23.83
N GLY A 242 -2.02 -2.54 -23.47
CA GLY A 242 -0.68 -2.84 -23.98
C GLY A 242 0.42 -1.88 -23.49
N LYS A 243 0.09 -0.91 -22.64
CA LYS A 243 0.98 0.19 -22.20
C LYS A 243 1.71 -0.15 -20.90
N THR A 244 2.84 0.52 -20.66
CA THR A 244 3.49 0.54 -19.34
C THR A 244 2.83 1.62 -18.48
N VAL A 245 2.34 1.26 -17.29
CA VAL A 245 1.43 2.10 -16.51
C VAL A 245 1.94 2.50 -15.12
N TYR A 246 2.92 1.78 -14.53
CA TYR A 246 3.55 2.16 -13.27
C TYR A 246 5.00 1.69 -13.20
N GLY A 247 5.85 2.47 -12.53
CA GLY A 247 7.29 2.44 -12.73
C GLY A 247 7.54 2.88 -14.16
N LYS A 248 8.14 4.07 -14.37
CA LYS A 248 8.85 4.25 -15.65
C LYS A 248 9.71 3.00 -15.78
N ALA A 249 9.63 2.25 -16.88
CA ALA A 249 10.86 1.62 -17.32
C ALA A 249 11.84 2.80 -17.38
N PRO A 250 12.86 2.89 -16.52
CA PRO A 250 13.91 3.82 -16.82
C PRO A 250 14.58 3.17 -18.03
N VAL A 251 14.30 3.71 -19.22
CA VAL A 251 15.45 4.27 -19.92
C VAL A 251 16.15 5.10 -18.85
N PRO A 252 17.40 4.78 -18.47
CA PRO A 252 18.02 5.27 -17.26
C PRO A 252 17.68 6.75 -17.06
N VAL A 253 17.20 7.13 -15.87
CA VAL A 253 17.21 8.56 -15.50
C VAL A 253 18.65 8.95 -15.23
N HIS A 254 19.44 8.96 -16.30
CA HIS A 254 20.37 10.05 -16.48
C HIS A 254 19.51 11.28 -16.73
N LYS A 255 19.92 12.42 -16.18
CA LYS A 255 19.59 13.70 -16.83
C LYS A 255 19.81 13.46 -18.32
N VAL A 256 18.83 13.75 -19.18
CA VAL A 256 19.07 13.68 -20.63
C VAL A 256 20.33 14.50 -20.85
N ASP A 257 21.35 13.88 -21.44
CA ASP A 257 22.61 14.56 -21.70
C ASP A 257 22.36 15.61 -22.79
N VAL A 258 21.91 16.77 -22.33
CA VAL A 258 21.57 17.91 -23.16
C VAL A 258 22.80 18.52 -23.81
N SER A 259 24.02 18.05 -23.49
CA SER A 259 25.22 18.40 -24.26
C SER A 259 25.16 17.87 -25.71
N LYS A 260 24.31 16.85 -25.96
CA LYS A 260 24.06 16.30 -27.30
C LYS A 260 22.95 17.02 -28.07
N TYR A 261 22.21 17.93 -27.44
CA TYR A 261 21.18 18.71 -28.12
C TYR A 261 21.83 19.88 -28.86
N PRO A 262 21.40 20.18 -30.10
CA PRO A 262 21.98 21.29 -30.84
C PRO A 262 21.65 22.62 -30.18
N VAL A 263 22.54 23.59 -30.34
CA VAL A 263 22.21 24.98 -30.01
C VAL A 263 21.19 25.49 -31.03
N LEU A 264 19.98 25.79 -30.57
CA LEU A 264 18.94 26.37 -31.42
C LEU A 264 18.85 27.87 -31.21
N LYS A 265 18.60 28.58 -32.30
CA LYS A 265 18.33 30.03 -32.33
C LYS A 265 17.41 30.34 -33.50
N LYS A 266 16.95 31.59 -33.59
CA LYS A 266 16.15 32.09 -34.73
C LYS A 266 16.71 31.61 -36.08
N ASN A 267 15.82 31.18 -36.96
CA ASN A 267 16.06 30.53 -38.27
C ASN A 267 16.57 29.08 -38.21
N SER A 268 16.76 28.49 -37.03
CA SER A 268 16.96 27.03 -36.95
C SER A 268 15.70 26.31 -37.43
N THR A 269 15.84 25.13 -38.03
CA THR A 269 14.72 24.31 -38.49
C THR A 269 14.92 22.84 -38.12
N GLY A 270 13.85 22.05 -38.21
CA GLY A 270 13.89 20.59 -38.06
C GLY A 270 13.33 20.06 -36.73
N GLU A 271 13.53 18.77 -36.49
CA GLU A 271 12.84 18.02 -35.43
C GLU A 271 13.16 18.51 -34.01
N TYR A 272 14.37 19.05 -33.77
CA TYR A 272 14.70 19.67 -32.49
C TYR A 272 13.95 20.98 -32.25
N VAL A 273 13.59 21.72 -33.31
CA VAL A 273 12.74 22.91 -33.20
C VAL A 273 11.30 22.51 -32.87
N LYS A 274 10.77 21.44 -33.48
CA LYS A 274 9.45 20.89 -33.12
C LYS A 274 9.41 20.44 -31.66
N THR A 275 10.48 19.82 -31.20
CA THR A 275 10.65 19.40 -29.80
C THR A 275 10.62 20.62 -28.87
N LEU A 276 11.37 21.67 -29.21
CA LEU A 276 11.36 22.94 -28.48
C LEU A 276 9.96 23.57 -28.43
N GLN A 277 9.29 23.70 -29.58
CA GLN A 277 7.95 24.29 -29.69
C GLN A 277 6.93 23.53 -28.84
N THR A 278 6.99 22.20 -28.86
CA THR A 278 6.15 21.33 -28.04
C THR A 278 6.37 21.58 -26.54
N LYS A 279 7.64 21.71 -26.11
CA LYS A 279 8.00 21.91 -24.69
C LYS A 279 7.65 23.31 -24.17
N LEU A 280 7.73 24.33 -25.02
CA LEU A 280 7.33 25.69 -24.64
C LEU A 280 5.81 25.82 -24.54
N GLY A 281 5.06 25.08 -25.37
CA GLY A 281 3.60 25.13 -25.42
C GLY A 281 3.07 26.41 -26.06
N GLY A 282 1.83 26.37 -26.57
CA GLY A 282 1.17 27.55 -27.15
C GLY A 282 1.75 28.03 -28.49
N LEU A 283 2.55 27.21 -29.17
CA LEU A 283 3.14 27.49 -30.48
C LEU A 283 2.67 26.47 -31.52
N SER A 284 2.65 26.87 -32.79
CA SER A 284 2.58 25.93 -33.91
C SER A 284 3.85 25.06 -33.93
N ILE A 285 3.69 23.75 -34.13
CA ILE A 285 4.80 22.78 -34.16
C ILE A 285 5.21 22.55 -35.62
N ASP A 286 5.66 23.63 -36.27
CA ASP A 286 6.03 23.64 -37.68
C ASP A 286 7.51 23.29 -37.91
N GLY A 287 8.30 23.19 -36.84
CA GLY A 287 9.73 22.91 -36.91
C GLY A 287 10.55 24.07 -37.46
N SER A 288 10.00 25.29 -37.47
CA SER A 288 10.68 26.51 -37.89
C SER A 288 10.83 27.47 -36.72
N PHE A 289 12.08 27.81 -36.37
CA PHE A 289 12.36 28.69 -35.23
C PHE A 289 12.18 30.14 -35.68
N GLY A 290 10.91 30.56 -35.78
CA GLY A 290 10.50 31.91 -36.15
C GLY A 290 10.36 32.88 -34.98
N PRO A 291 9.86 34.11 -35.23
CA PRO A 291 9.71 35.16 -34.20
C PRO A 291 8.87 34.75 -32.99
N LEU A 292 7.84 33.93 -33.18
CA LEU A 292 6.99 33.44 -32.08
C LEU A 292 7.75 32.45 -31.18
N THR A 293 8.55 31.56 -31.77
CA THR A 293 9.41 30.65 -31.02
C THR A 293 10.50 31.40 -30.26
N ASP A 294 11.12 32.43 -30.85
CA ASP A 294 12.10 33.30 -30.17
C ASP A 294 11.48 34.02 -28.95
N THR A 295 10.29 34.57 -29.12
CA THR A 295 9.54 35.23 -28.04
C THR A 295 9.27 34.26 -26.89
N ALA A 296 8.81 33.05 -27.20
CA ALA A 296 8.53 32.02 -26.20
C ALA A 296 9.80 31.53 -25.47
N VAL A 297 10.92 31.36 -26.19
CA VAL A 297 12.21 30.99 -25.57
C VAL A 297 12.66 32.06 -24.58
N ARG A 298 12.61 33.34 -24.97
CA ARG A 298 13.00 34.44 -24.08
C ARG A 298 12.10 34.53 -22.85
N ALA A 299 10.79 34.36 -23.03
CA ALA A 299 9.85 34.30 -21.91
C ALA A 299 10.15 33.14 -20.96
N PHE A 300 10.45 31.95 -21.51
CA PHE A 300 10.84 30.79 -20.72
C PHE A 300 12.15 31.01 -19.96
N GLN A 301 13.18 31.56 -20.62
CA GLN A 301 14.46 31.87 -20.00
C GLN A 301 14.27 32.85 -18.83
N LYS A 302 13.51 33.93 -19.04
CA LYS A 302 13.21 34.92 -18.00
C LYS A 302 12.48 34.28 -16.81
N LYS A 303 11.44 33.48 -17.07
CA LYS A 303 10.67 32.79 -16.03
C LYS A 303 11.51 31.83 -15.18
N ASN A 304 12.56 31.25 -15.77
CA ASN A 304 13.40 30.24 -15.11
C ASN A 304 14.76 30.77 -14.63
N GLY A 305 14.97 32.10 -14.62
CA GLY A 305 16.22 32.69 -14.14
C GLY A 305 17.44 32.36 -15.01
N LEU A 306 17.23 32.08 -16.29
CA LEU A 306 18.30 31.88 -17.27
C LEU A 306 18.68 33.20 -17.96
N VAL A 307 19.84 33.23 -18.61
CA VAL A 307 20.22 34.34 -19.50
C VAL A 307 19.17 34.45 -20.62
N VAL A 308 18.60 35.64 -20.81
CA VAL A 308 17.50 35.89 -21.76
C VAL A 308 18.05 36.31 -23.12
N ASP A 309 18.79 35.42 -23.76
CA ASP A 309 19.45 35.66 -25.04
C ASP A 309 18.68 35.11 -26.25
N GLY A 310 17.60 34.35 -26.04
CA GLY A 310 16.83 33.70 -27.10
C GLY A 310 17.52 32.48 -27.72
N VAL A 311 18.64 32.04 -27.12
CA VAL A 311 19.43 30.89 -27.58
C VAL A 311 19.15 29.69 -26.68
N VAL A 312 18.78 28.57 -27.30
CA VAL A 312 18.52 27.30 -26.58
C VAL A 312 19.81 26.50 -26.56
N GLY A 313 20.68 26.81 -25.59
CA GLY A 313 21.89 26.06 -25.28
C GLY A 313 21.68 25.01 -24.18
N PRO A 314 22.74 24.31 -23.75
CA PRO A 314 22.64 23.18 -22.81
C PRO A 314 21.88 23.50 -21.52
N LYS A 315 22.05 24.70 -20.94
CA LYS A 315 21.32 25.12 -19.73
C LYS A 315 19.82 25.30 -19.96
N THR A 316 19.43 25.85 -21.10
CA THR A 316 18.03 26.03 -21.47
C THR A 316 17.39 24.69 -21.83
N TRP A 317 18.13 23.80 -22.52
CA TRP A 317 17.69 22.43 -22.76
C TRP A 317 17.53 21.63 -21.47
N ASP A 318 18.47 21.73 -20.53
CA ASP A 318 18.38 21.04 -19.23
C ASP A 318 17.09 21.44 -18.53
N LYS A 319 16.80 22.75 -18.48
CA LYS A 319 15.58 23.28 -17.87
C LYS A 319 14.30 22.88 -18.60
N LEU A 320 14.32 22.77 -19.93
CA LEU A 320 13.15 22.35 -20.73
C LEU A 320 12.87 20.86 -20.66
N ILE A 321 13.91 20.03 -20.53
CA ILE A 321 13.83 18.57 -20.67
C ILE A 321 13.84 17.86 -19.32
N ASN A 322 14.69 18.31 -18.39
CA ASN A 322 14.93 17.64 -17.12
C ASN A 322 14.23 18.31 -15.92
N GLY A 323 13.80 19.58 -16.03
CA GLY A 323 13.03 20.29 -14.99
C GLY A 323 13.81 21.41 -14.32
#